data_AF-A0A957R2S0-F1
#
_entry.id   AF-A0A957R2S0-F1
#
_cell.length_a   1.000
_cell.length_b   1.000
_cell.length_c   1.000
_cell.angle_alpha   90.00
_cell.angle_beta   90.00
_cell.angle_gamma   90.00
#
_symmetry.space_group_name_H-M   'P 1'
#
loop_
_entity.id
_entity.type
_entity.pdbx_description
1 polymer ?
#
loop_
_entity_poly.entity_id
_entity_poly.type
_entity_poly.pdbx_seq_one_letter_code
_entity_poly.pdbx_strand_id
1 'polypeptide(L)'
;MIQLRRPLAAEIHAQLSRPNLNFNYPEVGATAVPTAREAAPKRYNLDHNRFPLGKGRELFEQACSALVTWRHFDISWLELQGDSTNAGTSPDQVVATLTRVFGIWFLNPCRVVYTKLDPSRLRLWGAYRPC
;
A
#
# COMPACT_ATOMS: atom_id res chain seq x y z
N MET A 1 15.99 -2.59 -5.24
CA MET A 1 17.44 -2.29 -5.29
C MET A 1 18.06 -2.76 -3.99
N ILE A 2 19.23 -3.40 -4.04
CA ILE A 2 19.94 -3.95 -2.87
C ILE A 2 21.34 -3.33 -2.84
N GLN A 3 21.76 -2.79 -1.68
CA GLN A 3 23.05 -2.12 -1.52
C GLN A 3 23.68 -2.40 -0.14
N LEU A 4 25.01 -2.35 -0.03
CA LEU A 4 25.73 -2.48 1.25
C LEU A 4 25.80 -1.17 2.05
N ARG A 5 25.61 -0.04 1.37
CA ARG A 5 25.50 1.29 1.98
C ARG A 5 24.07 1.82 1.83
N ARG A 6 23.72 2.82 2.63
CA ARG A 6 22.46 3.52 2.43
C ARG A 6 22.48 4.18 1.04
N PRO A 7 21.41 4.03 0.24
CA PRO A 7 21.26 4.77 -1.01
C PRO A 7 21.23 6.28 -0.73
N LEU A 8 21.87 7.05 -1.60
CA LEU A 8 21.80 8.51 -1.61
C LEU A 8 20.40 8.96 -2.02
N ALA A 9 20.00 10.16 -1.60
CA ALA A 9 18.72 10.75 -1.97
C ALA A 9 18.51 10.79 -3.50
N ALA A 10 19.56 11.09 -4.27
CA ALA A 10 19.51 11.06 -5.73
C ALA A 10 19.26 9.65 -6.31
N GLU A 11 19.82 8.60 -5.69
CA GLU A 11 19.59 7.21 -6.10
C GLU A 11 18.15 6.79 -5.82
N ILE A 12 17.59 7.21 -4.67
CA ILE A 12 16.19 6.97 -4.30
C ILE A 12 15.26 7.71 -5.27
N HIS A 13 15.48 9.00 -5.50
CA HIS A 13 14.69 9.81 -6.43
C HIS A 13 14.70 9.20 -7.84
N ALA A 14 15.87 8.79 -8.34
CA ALA A 14 15.98 8.13 -9.63
C ALA A 14 15.19 6.81 -9.74
N GLN A 15 14.95 6.10 -8.62
CA GLN A 15 14.05 4.93 -8.62
C GLN A 15 12.58 5.33 -8.65
N LEU A 16 12.21 6.34 -7.87
CA LEU A 16 10.82 6.83 -7.77
C LEU A 16 10.34 7.50 -9.06
N SER A 17 11.23 8.17 -9.79
CA SER A 17 10.93 8.85 -11.05
C SER A 17 11.04 7.95 -12.29
N ARG A 18 11.22 6.63 -12.13
CA ARG A 18 11.30 5.74 -13.29
C ARG A 18 9.99 5.80 -14.08
N PRO A 19 10.07 5.94 -15.42
CA PRO A 19 8.87 6.00 -16.26
C PRO A 19 8.08 4.70 -16.14
N ASN A 20 6.78 4.76 -16.44
CA ASN A 20 5.76 3.74 -16.20
C ASN A 20 6.16 2.33 -16.72
N LEU A 21 7.01 1.62 -15.98
CA LEU A 21 7.51 0.30 -16.35
C LEU A 21 6.34 -0.68 -16.36
N ASN A 22 6.42 -1.68 -17.23
CA ASN A 22 5.48 -2.79 -17.20
C ASN A 22 5.55 -3.48 -15.83
N PHE A 23 4.41 -3.90 -15.31
CA PHE A 23 4.38 -4.76 -14.14
C PHE A 23 5.07 -6.09 -14.46
N ASN A 24 5.77 -6.66 -13.48
CA ASN A 24 6.44 -7.95 -13.59
C ASN A 24 5.47 -9.14 -13.42
N TYR A 25 4.16 -8.88 -13.32
CA TYR A 25 3.09 -9.86 -13.24
C TYR A 25 1.88 -9.40 -14.07
N PRO A 26 1.16 -10.33 -14.73
CA PRO A 26 0.01 -9.98 -15.57
C PRO A 26 -1.29 -9.76 -14.78
N GLU A 27 -1.39 -10.19 -13.52
CA GLU A 27 -2.62 -10.12 -12.71
C GLU A 27 -2.88 -8.74 -12.06
N VAL A 28 -2.57 -7.68 -12.80
CA VAL A 28 -2.75 -6.30 -12.37
C VAL A 28 -4.24 -6.06 -12.12
N GLY A 29 -4.58 -5.71 -10.87
CA GLY A 29 -5.97 -5.45 -10.47
C GLY A 29 -6.78 -6.71 -10.13
N ALA A 30 -6.17 -7.91 -10.10
CA ALA A 30 -6.92 -9.14 -9.80
C ALA A 30 -7.65 -9.10 -8.46
N THR A 31 -7.14 -8.36 -7.47
CA THR A 31 -7.78 -8.19 -6.15
C THR A 31 -8.90 -7.14 -6.13
N ALA A 32 -9.23 -6.52 -7.27
CA ALA A 32 -10.21 -5.42 -7.34
C ALA A 32 -11.68 -5.85 -7.15
N VAL A 33 -12.02 -7.13 -7.35
CA VAL A 33 -13.40 -7.63 -7.16
C VAL A 33 -13.53 -8.48 -5.90
N PRO A 34 -14.67 -8.49 -5.20
CA PRO A 34 -14.86 -9.29 -3.98
C PRO A 34 -14.65 -10.79 -4.17
N THR A 35 -14.99 -11.31 -5.35
CA THR A 35 -14.80 -12.72 -5.76
C THR A 35 -13.34 -13.05 -6.10
N ALA A 36 -12.45 -12.06 -6.11
CA ALA A 36 -11.02 -12.23 -6.41
C ALA A 36 -10.34 -13.27 -5.51
N ARG A 37 -10.88 -13.50 -4.31
CA ARG A 37 -10.36 -14.49 -3.37
C ARG A 37 -10.45 -15.92 -3.91
N GLU A 38 -11.54 -16.25 -4.57
CA GLU A 38 -11.79 -17.58 -5.16
C GLU A 38 -11.10 -17.70 -6.53
N ALA A 39 -10.94 -16.58 -7.22
CA ALA A 39 -10.28 -16.48 -8.51
C ALA A 39 -8.76 -16.25 -8.42
N ALA A 40 -8.19 -16.14 -7.22
CA ALA A 40 -6.77 -15.89 -7.03
C ALA A 40 -5.96 -17.02 -7.69
N PRO A 41 -4.97 -16.72 -8.55
CA PRO A 41 -4.20 -17.77 -9.20
C PRO A 41 -3.50 -18.64 -8.16
N LYS A 42 -3.58 -19.97 -8.33
CA LYS A 42 -3.03 -20.97 -7.39
C LYS A 42 -1.53 -20.80 -7.08
N ARG A 43 -0.80 -20.01 -7.88
CA ARG A 43 0.63 -19.75 -7.70
C ARG A 43 0.96 -18.66 -6.67
N TYR A 44 -0.05 -17.96 -6.13
CA TYR A 44 0.15 -16.90 -5.16
C TYR A 44 -0.34 -17.33 -3.77
N ASN A 45 0.47 -17.01 -2.75
CA ASN A 45 0.00 -17.00 -1.38
C ASN A 45 -0.76 -15.69 -1.15
N LEU A 46 -2.07 -15.77 -0.94
CA LEU A 46 -2.90 -14.60 -0.67
C LEU A 46 -2.67 -14.13 0.77
N ASP A 47 -1.98 -12.99 0.92
CA ASP A 47 -1.88 -12.29 2.20
C ASP A 47 -3.17 -11.50 2.45
N HIS A 48 -4.07 -12.10 3.24
CA HIS A 48 -5.33 -11.47 3.63
C HIS A 48 -5.57 -11.69 5.12
N ASN A 49 -5.31 -10.62 5.88
CA ASN A 49 -5.49 -10.58 7.31
C ASN A 49 -6.61 -9.61 7.69
N ARG A 50 -7.36 -9.95 8.72
CA ARG A 50 -8.41 -9.10 9.29
C ARG A 50 -8.29 -9.11 10.80
N PHE A 51 -8.44 -7.93 11.38
CA PHE A 51 -8.51 -7.77 12.82
C PHE A 51 -9.54 -6.69 13.15
N PRO A 52 -10.30 -6.85 14.25
CA PRO A 52 -11.26 -5.85 14.67
C PRO A 52 -10.53 -4.62 15.21
N LEU A 53 -10.86 -3.44 14.70
CA LEU A 53 -10.34 -2.15 15.21
C LEU A 53 -11.25 -1.55 16.29
N GLY A 54 -12.54 -1.84 16.25
CA GLY A 54 -13.57 -1.25 17.12
C GLY A 54 -14.86 -1.00 16.35
N LYS A 55 -15.70 -0.09 16.84
CA LYS A 55 -16.99 0.27 16.24
C LYS A 55 -17.15 1.79 16.19
N GLY A 56 -17.95 2.26 15.23
CA GLY A 56 -18.29 3.68 15.08
C GLY A 56 -17.68 4.33 13.84
N ARG A 57 -18.37 5.36 13.35
CA ARG A 57 -18.01 6.07 12.12
C ARG A 57 -16.67 6.80 12.22
N GLU A 58 -16.43 7.45 13.36
CA GLU A 58 -15.20 8.21 13.58
C GLU A 58 -13.95 7.32 13.48
N LEU A 59 -13.95 6.19 14.19
CA LEU A 59 -12.84 5.23 14.13
C LEU A 59 -12.64 4.66 12.72
N PHE A 60 -13.73 4.42 11.99
CA PHE A 60 -13.66 3.96 10.61
C PHE A 60 -13.02 5.01 9.69
N GLU A 61 -13.42 6.28 9.81
CA GLU A 61 -12.84 7.39 9.05
C GLU A 61 -11.36 7.59 9.39
N GLN A 62 -10.98 7.47 10.67
CA GLN A 62 -9.58 7.48 11.11
C GLN A 62 -8.77 6.32 10.52
N ALA A 63 -9.32 5.10 10.49
CA ALA A 63 -8.67 3.94 9.88
C ALA A 63 -8.49 4.11 8.37
N CYS A 64 -9.51 4.63 7.67
CA CYS A 64 -9.40 4.97 6.26
C CYS A 64 -8.32 6.03 6.00
N SER A 65 -8.30 7.09 6.82
CA SER A 65 -7.28 8.14 6.76
C SER A 65 -5.88 7.55 6.94
N ALA A 66 -5.67 6.74 7.97
CA ALA A 66 -4.39 6.08 8.25
C ALA A 66 -3.90 5.23 7.07
N LEU A 67 -4.79 4.54 6.36
CA LEU A 67 -4.43 3.77 5.16
C LEU A 67 -4.02 4.67 3.99
N VAL A 68 -4.80 5.71 3.67
CA VAL A 68 -4.50 6.58 2.52
C VAL A 68 -3.31 7.50 2.75
N THR A 69 -2.93 7.75 4.01
CA THR A 69 -1.72 8.48 4.39
C THR A 69 -0.57 7.55 4.79
N TRP A 70 -0.64 6.26 4.42
CA TRP A 70 0.46 5.30 4.58
C TRP A 70 0.96 5.06 6.01
N ARG A 71 0.13 5.29 7.05
CA ARG A 71 0.51 5.12 8.47
C ARG A 71 0.90 3.69 8.84
N HIS A 72 0.49 2.69 8.08
CA HIS A 72 0.91 1.30 8.30
C HIS A 72 2.40 1.05 8.02
N PHE A 73 3.10 2.02 7.41
CA PHE A 73 4.56 2.05 7.26
C PHE A 73 5.26 2.89 8.34
N ASP A 74 4.53 3.46 9.30
CA ASP A 74 5.08 4.20 10.46
C ASP A 74 5.61 3.21 11.51
N ILE A 75 6.67 2.48 11.15
CA ILE A 75 7.32 1.46 11.99
C ILE A 75 8.82 1.73 12.06
N SER A 76 9.43 1.53 13.23
CA SER A 76 10.75 2.07 13.58
C SER A 76 11.94 1.60 12.73
N TRP A 77 11.79 0.52 11.96
CA TRP A 77 12.85 -0.07 11.14
C TRP A 77 12.68 0.19 9.64
N LEU A 78 11.64 0.91 9.24
CA LEU A 78 11.28 1.17 7.85
C LEU A 78 11.09 2.68 7.63
N GLU A 79 11.60 3.16 6.51
CA GLU A 79 11.35 4.51 6.03
C GLU A 79 10.55 4.46 4.73
N LEU A 80 9.49 5.27 4.63
CA LEU A 80 8.75 5.42 3.38
C LEU A 80 9.30 6.62 2.58
N GLN A 81 9.57 6.39 1.30
CA GLN A 81 10.14 7.36 0.37
C GLN A 81 9.12 7.67 -0.75
N GLY A 82 9.11 8.91 -1.23
CA GLY A 82 8.18 9.40 -2.25
C GLY A 82 7.14 10.37 -1.68
N ASP A 83 6.30 10.92 -2.56
CA ASP A 83 5.24 11.85 -2.18
C ASP A 83 4.10 11.09 -1.48
N SER A 84 4.33 10.78 -0.21
CA SER A 84 3.40 10.14 0.72
C SER A 84 2.72 11.16 1.64
N THR A 85 3.13 12.43 1.55
CA THR A 85 2.71 13.51 2.43
C THR A 85 1.58 14.36 1.84
N ASN A 86 1.40 14.41 0.52
CA ASN A 86 0.31 15.15 -0.11
C ASN A 86 -0.81 14.25 -0.63
N ALA A 87 -2.01 14.44 -0.05
CA ALA A 87 -3.32 14.12 -0.61
C ALA A 87 -3.57 12.67 -1.10
N GLY A 88 -3.34 11.70 -0.21
CA GLY A 88 -3.93 10.37 -0.32
C GLY A 88 -3.28 9.45 -1.36
N THR A 89 -3.65 8.17 -1.28
CA THR A 89 -3.21 7.17 -2.25
C THR A 89 -3.89 7.41 -3.60
N SER A 90 -3.14 7.46 -4.70
CA SER A 90 -3.70 7.58 -6.06
C SER A 90 -3.15 6.49 -6.99
N PRO A 91 -3.93 6.02 -7.99
CA PRO A 91 -3.40 5.10 -9.00
C PRO A 91 -2.14 5.66 -9.66
N ASP A 92 -1.21 4.77 -10.00
CA ASP A 92 0.11 5.08 -10.57
C ASP A 92 1.09 5.83 -9.65
N GLN A 93 0.67 6.22 -8.44
CA GLN A 93 1.60 6.75 -7.44
C GLN A 93 2.68 5.72 -7.12
N VAL A 94 3.94 6.15 -7.17
CA VAL A 94 5.10 5.33 -6.82
C VAL A 94 5.63 5.77 -5.46
N VAL A 95 5.71 4.82 -4.54
CA VAL A 95 6.39 4.98 -3.25
C VAL A 95 7.44 3.88 -3.11
N ALA A 96 8.38 4.03 -2.18
CA ALA A 96 9.36 2.99 -1.91
C ALA A 96 9.58 2.82 -0.41
N THR A 97 9.66 1.58 0.04
CA THR A 97 10.13 1.29 1.40
C THR A 97 11.65 1.17 1.38
N LEU A 98 12.31 1.83 2.33
CA LEU A 98 13.74 1.73 2.58
C LEU A 98 13.94 1.07 3.95
N THR A 99 14.62 -0.06 3.96
CA THR A 99 14.83 -0.86 5.16
C THR A 99 16.28 -1.32 5.25
N ARG A 100 16.77 -1.54 6.46
CA ARG A 100 18.11 -2.09 6.72
C ARG A 100 17.98 -3.40 7.49
N VAL A 101 18.38 -4.50 6.86
CA VAL A 101 18.31 -5.85 7.44
C VAL A 101 19.70 -6.47 7.37
N PHE A 102 20.24 -6.90 8.51
CA PHE A 102 21.59 -7.49 8.64
C PHE A 102 22.70 -6.68 7.93
N GLY A 103 22.64 -5.35 8.03
CA GLY A 103 23.62 -4.45 7.41
C GLY A 103 23.38 -4.16 5.92
N ILE A 104 22.45 -4.85 5.28
CA ILE A 104 22.10 -4.68 3.86
C ILE A 104 20.90 -3.76 3.75
N TRP A 105 20.95 -2.85 2.78
CA TRP A 105 19.88 -1.92 2.47
C TRP A 105 19.01 -2.42 1.33
N PHE A 106 17.70 -2.39 1.54
CA PHE A 106 16.67 -2.75 0.56
C PHE A 106 15.81 -1.53 0.27
N LEU A 107 15.81 -1.11 -0.99
CA LEU A 107 14.86 -0.13 -1.51
C LEU A 107 13.86 -0.84 -2.42
N ASN A 108 12.61 -0.92 -1.99
CA ASN A 108 11.54 -1.64 -2.66
C ASN A 108 10.48 -0.64 -3.16
N PRO A 109 10.58 -0.18 -4.43
CA PRO A 109 9.54 0.63 -5.03
C PRO A 109 8.30 -0.20 -5.31
N CYS A 110 7.12 0.38 -5.08
CA CYS A 110 5.85 -0.16 -5.51
C CYS A 110 5.01 0.94 -6.17
N ARG A 111 4.16 0.53 -7.10
CA ARG A 111 3.21 1.41 -7.79
C ARG A 111 1.80 1.03 -7.38
N VAL A 112 1.01 2.01 -6.98
CA VAL A 112 -0.41 1.81 -6.68
C VAL A 112 -1.14 1.41 -7.95
N VAL A 113 -1.81 0.26 -7.92
CA VAL A 113 -2.55 -0.25 -9.08
C VAL A 113 -3.96 0.34 -9.14
N TYR A 114 -4.65 0.39 -8.02
CA TYR A 114 -6.00 0.91 -7.92
C TYR A 114 -6.30 1.32 -6.47
N THR A 115 -7.32 2.14 -6.29
CA THR A 115 -7.83 2.57 -4.98
C THR A 115 -9.31 2.25 -4.88
N LYS A 116 -9.74 1.61 -3.79
CA LYS A 116 -11.15 1.26 -3.54
C LYS A 116 -11.87 2.16 -2.56
N LEU A 117 -11.19 3.18 -2.03
CA LEU A 117 -11.84 4.17 -1.17
C LEU A 117 -12.71 5.08 -2.03
N ASP A 118 -13.92 4.62 -2.30
CA ASP A 118 -15.01 5.43 -2.80
C ASP A 118 -15.73 6.05 -1.59
N PRO A 119 -15.67 7.37 -1.39
CA PRO A 119 -16.35 8.06 -0.29
C PRO A 119 -17.87 7.82 -0.26
N SER A 120 -18.48 7.55 -1.41
CA SER A 120 -19.91 7.24 -1.51
C SER A 120 -20.25 5.85 -0.97
N ARG A 121 -19.31 4.90 -1.07
CA ARG A 121 -19.43 3.55 -0.46
C ARG A 121 -19.09 3.53 1.02
N LEU A 122 -18.31 4.49 1.54
CA LEU A 122 -18.08 4.66 2.98
C LEU A 122 -19.39 4.88 3.77
N ARG A 123 -20.42 5.45 3.13
CA ARG A 123 -21.76 5.66 3.73
C ARG A 123 -22.56 4.36 3.91
N LEU A 124 -22.28 3.32 3.12
CA LEU A 124 -23.00 2.05 3.17
C LEU A 124 -22.45 1.08 4.22
N TRP A 125 -21.19 1.25 4.65
CA TRP A 125 -20.57 0.41 5.68
C TRP A 125 -20.96 0.85 7.10
N GLY A 126 -21.48 2.08 7.26
CA GLY A 126 -22.14 2.54 8.48
C GLY A 126 -23.47 1.86 8.77
N ALA A 127 -24.01 1.04 7.84
CA ALA A 127 -25.20 0.22 8.07
C ALA A 127 -24.86 -1.18 8.62
N TYR A 128 -23.64 -1.38 9.17
CA TYR A 128 -23.31 -2.59 9.91
C TYR A 128 -24.18 -2.68 11.16
N ARG A 129 -25.31 -3.39 11.05
CA ARG A 129 -26.15 -3.78 12.17
C ARG A 129 -25.39 -4.80 13.01
N PRO A 130 -25.10 -4.54 14.29
CA PRO A 130 -24.70 -5.63 15.17
C PRO A 130 -25.87 -6.60 15.29
N CYS A 131 -25.56 -7.90 15.34
CA CYS A 131 -26.47 -8.87 15.94
C CYS A 131 -26.82 -8.45 17.38
#